data_AF-A0A6N8Z4U2-F1
#
_entry.id   AF-A0A6N8Z4U2-F1
#
_cell.length_a   1.000
_cell.length_b   1.000
_cell.length_c   1.000
_cell.angle_alpha   90.00
_cell.angle_beta   90.00
_cell.angle_gamma   90.00
#
_symmetry.space_group_name_H-M   'P 1'
#
loop_
_entity.id
_entity.type
_entity.pdbx_description
1 polymer ?
#
loop_
_entity_poly.entity_id
_entity_poly.type
_entity_poly.pdbx_seq_one_letter_code
_entity_poly.pdbx_strand_id
1 'polypeptide(L)' 'MISNNDLTGERVRLLAELVGIPIDDSELPEVANRFASLMQELDRLRDLDLEGIEPVAIFPDTGE' A
#
# COMPACT_ATOMS: atom_id res chain seq x y z
N MET A 1 -22.27 -11.63 1.79
CA MET A 1 -20.95 -11.70 2.45
C MET A 1 -19.97 -11.04 1.51
N ILE A 2 -19.30 -9.96 1.93
CA ILE A 2 -18.25 -9.32 1.14
C ILE A 2 -16.97 -10.13 1.39
N SER A 3 -16.30 -10.58 0.34
CA SER A 3 -15.07 -11.38 0.49
C SER A 3 -13.90 -10.45 0.83
N ASN A 4 -12.89 -10.93 1.57
CA ASN A 4 -11.67 -10.16 1.84
C ASN A 4 -10.96 -9.65 0.56
N ASN A 5 -11.18 -10.31 -0.57
CA ASN A 5 -10.65 -9.91 -1.87
C ASN A 5 -11.35 -8.65 -2.42
N ASP A 6 -12.65 -8.47 -2.14
CA ASP A 6 -13.45 -7.35 -2.63
C ASP A 6 -13.06 -6.05 -1.90
N LEU A 7 -12.76 -6.14 -0.60
CA LEU A 7 -12.23 -5.01 0.20
C LEU A 7 -10.82 -4.59 -0.25
N THR A 8 -10.02 -5.55 -0.72
CA THR A 8 -8.67 -5.25 -1.24
C THR A 8 -8.76 -4.55 -2.60
N GLY A 9 -9.67 -4.99 -3.48
CA GLY A 9 -9.92 -4.34 -4.78
C GLY A 9 -10.39 -2.89 -4.64
N GLU A 10 -11.31 -2.61 -3.72
CA GLU A 10 -11.76 -1.24 -3.46
C GLU A 10 -10.63 -0.34 -2.96
N ARG A 11 -9.80 -0.84 -2.02
CA ARG A 11 -8.64 -0.09 -1.51
C ARG A 11 -7.62 0.18 -2.60
N VAL A 12 -7.36 -0.78 -3.49
CA VAL A 12 -6.45 -0.59 -4.63
C VAL A 12 -6.96 0.46 -5.60
N ARG A 13 -8.27 0.49 -5.90
CA ARG A 13 -8.87 1.55 -6.72
C ARG A 13 -8.70 2.94 -6.10
N LEU A 14 -8.97 3.07 -4.80
CA LEU A 14 -8.79 4.34 -4.09
C LEU A 14 -7.33 4.82 -4.09
N LEU A 15 -6.38 3.90 -3.91
CA LEU A 15 -4.96 4.24 -3.99
C LEU A 15 -4.54 4.67 -5.39
N ALA A 16 -4.99 3.95 -6.42
CA ALA A 16 -4.78 4.29 -7.81
C ALA A 16 -5.30 5.70 -8.16
N GLU A 17 -6.49 6.05 -7.67
CA GLU A 17 -7.06 7.39 -7.80
C GLU A 17 -6.18 8.45 -7.11
N LEU A 18 -5.73 8.19 -5.88
CA LEU A 18 -4.88 9.10 -5.11
C LEU A 18 -3.56 9.41 -5.82
N VAL A 19 -2.95 8.41 -6.48
CA VAL A 19 -1.68 8.57 -7.20
C VAL A 19 -1.86 8.92 -8.68
N GLY A 20 -3.10 9.02 -9.16
CA GLY A 20 -3.42 9.34 -10.55
C GLY A 20 -3.03 8.27 -11.57
N ILE A 21 -2.97 6.99 -11.16
CA ILE A 21 -2.64 5.86 -12.03
C ILE A 21 -3.91 5.08 -12.33
N PRO A 22 -4.45 5.11 -13.56
CA PRO A 22 -5.63 4.31 -13.89
C PRO A 22 -5.31 2.81 -13.87
N ILE A 23 -6.28 2.00 -13.41
CA ILE A 23 -6.22 0.53 -13.44
C ILE A 23 -7.42 0.04 -14.25
N ASP A 24 -7.17 -0.81 -15.24
CA ASP A 24 -8.24 -1.47 -15.98
C ASP A 24 -8.96 -2.49 -15.08
N ASP A 25 -10.28 -2.59 -15.20
CA ASP A 25 -11.08 -3.52 -14.39
C ASP A 25 -10.65 -4.98 -14.56
N SER A 26 -10.10 -5.34 -15.73
CA SER A 26 -9.55 -6.67 -15.99
C SER A 26 -8.23 -6.95 -15.26
N GLU A 27 -7.46 -5.90 -14.95
CA GLU A 27 -6.16 -5.98 -14.25
C GLU A 27 -6.31 -5.90 -12.73
N LEU A 28 -7.41 -5.29 -12.24
CA LEU A 28 -7.66 -5.06 -10.82
C LEU A 28 -7.48 -6.31 -9.94
N PRO A 29 -7.94 -7.52 -10.32
CA PRO A 29 -7.74 -8.71 -9.49
C PRO A 29 -6.27 -9.07 -9.30
N GLU A 30 -5.44 -8.91 -10.33
CA GLU A 30 -4.00 -9.19 -10.24
C GLU A 30 -3.30 -8.14 -9.38
N VAL A 31 -3.61 -6.86 -9.59
CA VAL A 31 -3.03 -5.76 -8.80
C VAL A 31 -3.42 -5.90 -7.32
N ALA A 32 -4.69 -6.23 -7.03
CA ALA A 32 -5.16 -6.49 -5.67
C ALA A 32 -4.41 -7.65 -5.00
N ASN A 33 -4.15 -8.74 -5.73
CA ASN A 33 -3.38 -9.86 -5.20
C ASN A 33 -1.93 -9.46 -4.89
N ARG A 34 -1.24 -8.82 -5.84
CA ARG A 34 0.14 -8.34 -5.65
C ARG A 34 0.23 -7.35 -4.48
N PHE A 35 -0.74 -6.44 -4.37
CA PHE A 35 -0.82 -5.48 -3.27
C PHE A 35 -1.02 -6.18 -1.92
N ALA A 36 -1.91 -7.18 -1.84
CA ALA A 36 -2.10 -7.95 -0.62
C ALA A 36 -0.84 -8.68 -0.17
N SER A 37 -0.10 -9.30 -1.10
CA SER A 37 1.19 -9.93 -0.78
C SER A 37 2.21 -8.92 -0.26
N LEU A 38 2.31 -7.74 -0.88
CA LEU A 38 3.21 -6.69 -0.42
C LEU A 38 2.84 -6.22 0.99
N MET A 39 1.56 -5.99 1.27
CA MET A 39 1.11 -5.56 2.59
C MET A 39 1.44 -6.60 3.67
N GLN A 40 1.33 -7.90 3.36
CA GLN A 40 1.73 -8.97 4.28
C GLN A 40 3.23 -8.96 4.59
N GLU A 41 4.08 -8.66 3.61
CA GLU A 41 5.53 -8.51 3.82
C GLU A 41 5.82 -7.29 4.71
N LEU A 42 5.17 -6.15 4.44
CA LEU A 42 5.33 -4.92 5.22
C LEU A 42 4.81 -5.06 6.64
N ASP A 43 3.74 -5.82 6.87
CA ASP A 43 3.20 -6.06 8.21
C ASP A 43 4.24 -6.74 9.12
N ARG A 44 5.18 -7.53 8.58
CA ARG A 44 6.28 -8.12 9.37
C ARG A 44 7.24 -7.08 9.94
N LEU A 45 7.33 -5.90 9.33
CA LEU A 45 8.18 -4.82 9.81
C LEU A 45 7.59 -4.13 11.04
N ARG A 46 6.30 -4.33 11.34
CA ARG A 46 5.61 -3.70 12.48
C ARG A 46 6.02 -4.28 13.82
N ASP A 47 6.58 -5.49 13.81
CA ASP A 47 7.05 -6.19 15.00
C ASP A 47 8.51 -5.85 15.35
N LEU A 48 9.14 -4.93 14.61
CA LEU A 48 10.48 -4.45 14.91
C LEU A 48 10.47 -3.53 16.12
N ASP A 49 11.41 -3.75 17.04
CA ASP A 49 11.68 -2.82 18.13
C ASP A 49 12.43 -1.59 17.57
N LEU A 50 11.76 -0.45 17.59
CA LEU A 50 12.28 0.83 17.12
C LEU A 50 12.57 1.80 18.28
N GLU A 51 12.61 1.32 19.52
CA GLU A 51 12.90 2.18 20.68
C GLU A 51 14.28 2.85 20.52
N GLY A 52 14.27 4.19 20.56
CA GLY A 52 15.49 4.99 20.42
C GLY A 52 16.06 5.09 18.99
N ILE A 53 15.33 4.63 17.97
CA ILE A 53 15.73 4.80 16.56
C ILE A 53 15.09 6.07 15.99
N GLU A 54 15.93 7.03 15.58
CA GLU A 54 15.49 8.25 14.90
C GLU A 54 15.11 7.96 13.44
N PRO A 55 13.94 8.41 12.95
CA PRO A 55 13.57 8.28 11.55
C PRO A 55 14.52 9.05 10.63
N VAL A 56 14.96 8.41 9.54
CA VAL A 56 15.72 9.09 8.50
C VAL A 56 14.75 9.63 7.45
N ALA A 57 14.70 10.96 7.28
CA ALA A 57 13.92 11.59 6.22
C ALA A 57 14.56 11.29 4.84
N ILE A 58 13.82 10.62 3.97
CA ILE A 58 14.29 10.26 2.61
C ILE A 58 13.91 11.35 1.59
N PHE A 59 12.87 12.13 1.89
CA PHE A 59 12.50 13.30 1.10
C PHE A 59 13.11 14.54 1.77
N PRO A 60 13.88 15.35 1.04
CA PRO A 60 14.35 16.62 1.58
C PRO A 60 13.14 17.53 1.82
N ASP A 61 13.17 18.30 2.92
CA ASP A 61 12.25 19.41 3.17
C ASP A 61 12.57 20.54 2.16
N THR A 62 12.34 20.34 0.88
CA THR A 62 12.45 21.41 -0.12
C THR A 62 11.24 22.32 0.00
N GLY A 63 11.36 23.25 0.95
CA GLY A 63 10.63 24.51 1.00
C GLY A 63 11.47 25.71 0.53
N GLU A 64 12.55 25.48 -0.23
CA GLU A 64 13.31 26.52 -0.94
C GLU A 64 13.28 26.31 -2.46
#